data_AF-A0A5H2XXW7-F1
#
_entry.id   AF-A0A5H2XXW7-F1
#
_cell.length_a   1.000
_cell.length_b   1.000
_cell.length_c   1.000
_cell.angle_alpha   90.00
_cell.angle_beta   90.00
_cell.angle_gamma   90.00
#
_symmetry.space_group_name_H-M   'P 1'
#
loop_
_entity.id
_entity.type
_entity.pdbx_description
1 polymer ?
#
loop_
_entity_poly.entity_id
_entity_poly.type
_entity_poly.pdbx_seq_one_letter_code
_entity_poly.pdbx_strand_id
1 'polypeptide(L)' 'MVASPQLEELVGQSSAQQSDTLQPSTPAPVLRRSSRPHVPNRRYMNYLLLTDGGEPECYDEACQTGDASKWELAMKDER' A
#
# COMPACT_ATOMS: atom_id res chain seq x y z
N MET A 1 21.33 -10.69 54.83
CA MET A 1 20.02 -10.52 54.16
C MET A 1 19.18 -9.64 55.08
N VAL A 2 18.92 -8.41 54.64
CA VAL A 2 18.32 -7.33 55.44
C VAL A 2 16.81 -7.49 55.50
N ALA A 3 16.24 -7.16 56.67
CA ALA A 3 14.82 -7.15 56.95
C ALA A 3 14.05 -6.21 56.02
N SER A 4 12.88 -6.64 55.55
CA SER A 4 11.89 -5.79 54.92
C SER A 4 10.84 -5.36 55.96
N PRO A 5 10.68 -4.06 56.24
CA PRO A 5 9.43 -3.52 56.74
C PRO A 5 8.61 -2.91 55.59
N GLN A 6 7.29 -2.98 55.74
CA GLN A 6 6.29 -2.43 54.83
C GLN A 6 6.20 -0.89 54.92
N LEU A 7 5.86 -0.22 53.82
CA LEU A 7 5.23 1.11 53.79
C LEU A 7 4.75 1.33 52.33
N GLU A 8 3.48 1.07 52.03
CA GLU A 8 2.38 2.04 52.09
C GLU A 8 2.60 3.25 51.15
N GLU A 9 1.79 3.26 50.09
CA GLU A 9 1.15 4.41 49.44
C GLU A 9 1.63 5.82 49.85
N LEU A 10 2.12 6.64 48.89
CA LEU A 10 1.61 8.01 48.70
C LEU A 10 2.11 8.66 47.40
N VAL A 11 1.13 9.05 46.58
CA VAL A 11 1.06 10.25 45.73
C VAL A 11 2.31 11.14 45.70
N GLY A 12 2.90 11.26 44.51
CA GLY A 12 3.87 12.28 44.16
C GLY A 12 3.55 12.84 42.76
N GLN A 13 2.62 13.79 42.73
CA GLN A 13 2.34 14.63 41.56
C GLN A 13 3.65 15.21 41.02
N SER A 14 3.95 14.93 39.75
CA SER A 14 4.87 15.75 38.96
C SER A 14 4.10 16.24 37.75
N SER A 15 3.35 17.32 37.96
CA SER A 15 2.88 18.16 36.86
C SER A 15 4.09 18.84 36.25
N ALA A 16 4.76 18.17 35.32
CA ALA A 16 5.61 18.86 34.37
C ALA A 16 4.69 19.74 33.52
N GLN A 17 4.71 21.04 33.80
CA GLN A 17 4.04 22.07 33.03
C GLN A 17 4.55 21.98 31.59
N GLN A 18 3.80 21.29 30.73
CA GLN A 18 3.96 21.40 29.29
C GLN A 18 3.41 22.77 28.91
N SER A 19 4.33 23.69 28.61
CA SER A 19 4.02 24.98 28.00
C SER A 19 3.37 24.71 26.64
N ASP A 20 2.04 24.75 26.62
CA ASP A 20 1.23 24.56 25.43
C ASP A 20 1.41 25.79 24.53
N THR A 21 2.40 25.70 23.64
CA THR A 21 2.67 26.75 22.66
C THR A 21 1.57 26.64 21.61
N LEU A 22 0.55 27.49 21.75
CA LEU A 22 -0.54 27.65 20.77
C LEU A 22 0.02 28.21 19.46
N GLN A 23 0.64 27.35 18.65
CA GLN A 23 0.90 27.63 17.25
C GLN A 23 -0.44 27.69 16.52
N PRO A 24 -0.75 28.76 15.76
CA PRO A 24 -1.93 28.77 14.91
C PRO A 24 -1.82 27.63 13.90
N SER A 25 -2.69 26.63 14.01
CA SER A 25 -2.78 25.55 13.03
C SER A 25 -3.32 26.13 11.73
N THR A 26 -2.46 26.32 10.72
CA THR A 26 -2.91 26.66 9.37
C THR A 26 -3.74 25.47 8.86
N PRO A 27 -5.04 25.64 8.57
CA PRO A 27 -5.85 24.54 8.07
C PRO A 27 -5.29 24.09 6.72
N ALA A 28 -5.05 22.78 6.60
CA ALA A 28 -4.58 22.19 5.35
C ALA A 28 -5.59 22.48 4.23
N PRO A 29 -5.11 22.76 2.99
CA PRO A 29 -6.00 23.07 1.88
C PRO A 29 -6.93 21.87 1.61
N VAL A 30 -8.24 22.12 1.64
CA VAL A 30 -9.24 21.09 1.35
C VAL A 30 -9.20 20.78 -0.14
N LEU A 31 -8.77 19.56 -0.48
CA LEU A 31 -8.77 19.08 -1.85
C LEU A 31 -10.21 18.91 -2.36
N ARG A 32 -10.59 19.72 -3.35
CA ARG A 32 -11.91 19.64 -3.96
C ARG A 32 -11.96 18.47 -4.95
N ARG A 33 -12.81 17.48 -4.70
CA ARG A 33 -13.07 16.41 -5.68
C ARG A 33 -13.91 16.94 -6.84
N SER A 34 -13.61 16.44 -8.04
CA SER A 34 -14.44 16.67 -9.22
C SER A 34 -15.78 15.95 -9.03
N SER A 35 -16.88 16.63 -9.36
CA SER A 35 -18.23 16.05 -9.38
C SER A 35 -18.66 15.65 -10.79
N ARG A 36 -17.75 15.75 -11.76
CA ARG A 36 -18.05 15.45 -13.16
C ARG A 36 -18.24 13.94 -13.30
N PRO A 37 -19.27 13.48 -14.04
CA PRO A 37 -19.43 12.06 -14.31
C PRO A 37 -18.22 11.53 -15.09
N HIS A 38 -17.88 10.27 -14.87
CA HIS A 38 -16.84 9.60 -15.64
C HIS A 38 -17.29 9.46 -17.10
N VAL A 39 -16.50 9.98 -18.04
CA VAL A 39 -16.75 9.86 -19.48
C VAL A 39 -15.67 8.93 -20.06
N PRO A 40 -16.03 7.73 -20.52
CA PRO A 40 -15.06 6.79 -21.09
C PRO A 40 -14.43 7.34 -22.38
N ASN A 41 -13.11 7.17 -22.51
CA ASN A 41 -12.39 7.57 -23.71
C ASN A 41 -12.64 6.58 -24.86
N ARG A 42 -13.60 6.92 -25.75
CA ARG A 42 -13.99 6.09 -26.91
C ARG A 42 -12.83 5.65 -27.80
N ARG A 43 -11.75 6.44 -27.90
CA ARG A 43 -10.58 6.10 -28.73
C ARG A 43 -9.84 4.87 -28.23
N TYR A 44 -9.85 4.62 -26.92
CA TYR A 44 -9.12 3.50 -26.34
C TYR A 44 -10.00 2.35 -25.87
N MET A 45 -11.33 2.45 -25.99
CA MET A 45 -12.25 1.43 -25.47
C MET A 45 -11.93 0.03 -26.00
N ASN A 46 -11.50 -0.09 -27.25
CA ASN A 46 -11.19 -1.38 -27.87
C ASN A 46 -9.88 -1.99 -27.37
N TYR A 47 -8.94 -1.18 -26.82
CA TYR A 47 -7.67 -1.67 -26.28
C TYR A 47 -7.77 -2.05 -24.79
N LEU A 48 -8.78 -1.55 -24.08
CA LEU A 48 -9.01 -1.89 -22.67
C LEU A 48 -9.56 -3.31 -22.50
N LEU A 49 -10.21 -3.87 -23.53
CA LEU A 49 -10.88 -5.18 -23.49
C LEU A 49 -10.08 -6.27 -24.22
N LEU A 50 -8.78 -6.08 -24.45
CA LEU A 50 -7.86 -7.12 -24.95
C LEU A 50 -7.61 -8.18 -23.87
N THR A 51 -8.68 -8.88 -23.52
CA THR A 51 -8.71 -10.12 -22.73
C THR A 51 -8.81 -11.33 -23.66
N ASP A 52 -8.95 -11.12 -24.98
CA ASP A 52 -8.95 -12.19 -25.99
C ASP A 52 -7.56 -12.75 -26.27
N GLY A 53 -6.52 -12.19 -25.64
CA GLY A 53 -5.12 -12.56 -25.78
C GLY A 53 -4.76 -13.91 -25.16
N GLY A 54 -5.73 -14.82 -25.00
CA GLY A 54 -5.51 -16.25 -24.73
C GLY A 54 -4.45 -16.54 -23.68
N GLU A 55 -4.41 -15.75 -22.60
CA GLU A 55 -3.49 -16.02 -21.52
C GLU A 55 -3.85 -17.41 -20.96
N PRO A 56 -2.87 -18.31 -20.81
CA PRO A 56 -3.12 -19.64 -20.33
C PRO A 56 -3.71 -19.58 -18.91
N GLU A 57 -4.83 -20.27 -18.68
CA GLU A 57 -5.50 -20.27 -17.38
C GLU A 57 -4.77 -21.17 -16.37
N CYS A 58 -3.87 -22.04 -16.86
CA CYS A 58 -3.07 -22.93 -16.04
C CYS A 58 -1.62 -23.11 -16.52
N TYR A 59 -0.78 -23.64 -15.64
CA TYR A 59 0.63 -23.91 -15.92
C TYR A 59 0.82 -24.89 -17.09
N ASP A 60 0.03 -25.96 -17.13
CA ASP A 60 0.15 -26.98 -18.17
C ASP A 60 -0.17 -26.41 -19.56
N GLU A 61 -1.15 -25.50 -19.64
CA GLU A 61 -1.45 -24.75 -20.87
C GLU A 61 -0.30 -23.80 -21.24
N ALA A 62 0.24 -23.06 -20.26
CA ALA A 62 1.37 -22.15 -20.49
C ALA A 62 2.60 -22.88 -21.03
N CYS A 63 2.86 -24.10 -20.53
CA CYS A 63 3.95 -24.95 -20.99
C CYS A 63 3.74 -25.51 -22.41
N GLN A 64 2.50 -25.62 -22.86
CA GLN A 64 2.16 -26.06 -24.22
C GLN A 64 2.18 -24.89 -25.24
N THR A 65 2.12 -23.65 -24.77
CA THR A 65 2.19 -22.46 -25.62
C THR A 65 3.56 -22.36 -26.30
N GLY A 66 3.58 -21.95 -27.57
CA GLY A 66 4.82 -21.77 -28.33
C GLY A 66 5.78 -20.73 -27.74
N ASP A 67 5.29 -19.88 -26.84
CA ASP A 67 6.09 -18.92 -26.09
C ASP A 67 6.92 -19.57 -24.98
N ALA A 68 6.55 -20.75 -24.47
CA ALA A 68 7.30 -21.46 -23.43
C ALA A 68 8.79 -21.62 -23.79
N SER A 69 9.07 -22.00 -25.04
CA SER A 69 10.43 -22.14 -25.55
C SER A 69 11.20 -20.81 -25.60
N LYS A 70 10.51 -19.69 -25.85
CA LYS A 70 11.13 -18.35 -25.85
C LYS A 70 11.56 -17.97 -24.44
N TRP A 71 10.71 -18.22 -23.45
CA TRP A 71 11.03 -18.00 -22.04
C TRP A 71 12.19 -18.87 -21.57
N GLU A 72 12.21 -20.15 -21.95
CA GLU A 72 13.32 -21.06 -21.63
C GLU A 72 14.65 -20.59 -22.23
N LEU A 73 14.63 -20.13 -23.49
CA LEU A 73 15.83 -19.61 -24.14
C LEU A 73 16.32 -18.33 -23.45
N ALA A 74 15.42 -17.40 -23.12
CA ALA A 74 15.78 -16.19 -22.38
C ALA A 74 16.41 -16.50 -21.01
N MET A 75 15.88 -17.50 -20.28
CA MET A 75 16.47 -17.93 -19.01
C MET A 75 17.88 -18.53 -19.16
N LYS A 76 18.21 -19.09 -20.34
CA LYS A 76 19.54 -19.65 -20.62
C LYS A 76 20.53 -18.60 -21.12
N ASP A 77 20.07 -17.58 -21.83
CA ASP A 77 20.90 -16.53 -22.40
C ASP A 77 21.48 -15.59 -21.31
N GLU A 78 20.74 -15.40 -20.23
CA GLU A 78 21.14 -14.57 -19.08
C GLU A 78 22.14 -15.28 -18.11
N ARG A 79 22.60 -16.49 -18.44
CA ARG A 79 23.44 -17.32 -17.58
C ARG A 79 24.91 -17.33 -18.03
#